data_AF-A0A9D2FXV3-F1
#
_entry.id   AF-A0A9D2FXV3-F1
#
_cell.length_a   1.000
_cell.length_b   1.000
_cell.length_c   1.000
_cell.angle_alpha   90.00
_cell.angle_beta   90.00
_cell.angle_gamma   90.00
#
_symmetry.space_group_name_H-M   'P 1'
#
loop_
_entity.id
_entity.type
_entity.pdbx_description
1 polymer ?
#
loop_
_entity_poly.entity_id
_entity_poly.type
_entity_poly.pdbx_seq_one_letter_code
_entity_poly.pdbx_strand_id
1 'polypeptide(L)'
;MLKAYWSNVLEEPPLKIHSLSRLAEKSDLDKAMSEEQTDFVDELEPLNIEARYPSYKERLMKSLTADRCENLIEQTDKLRTWIKSKL
;
A
#
# COMPACT_ATOMS: atom_id res chain seq x y z
N MET A 1 -2.77 1.38 7.68
CA MET A 1 -2.68 2.86 7.69
C MET A 1 -3.71 3.50 6.79
N LEU A 2 -3.79 3.20 5.49
CA LEU A 2 -4.78 3.81 4.59
C LEU A 2 -6.23 3.71 5.07
N LYS A 3 -6.66 2.53 5.55
CA LYS A 3 -8.01 2.39 6.16
C LYS A 3 -8.21 3.25 7.41
N ALA A 4 -7.16 3.51 8.19
CA ALA A 4 -7.24 4.40 9.35
C ALA A 4 -7.35 5.87 8.92
N TYR A 5 -6.60 6.27 7.88
CA TYR A 5 -6.74 7.59 7.26
C TYR A 5 -8.16 7.80 6.71
N TRP A 6 -8.68 6.83 5.97
CA TRP A 6 -10.08 6.86 5.52
C TRP A 6 -11.03 7.10 6.69
N SER A 7 -10.96 6.30 7.75
CA SER A 7 -11.83 6.45 8.92
C SER A 7 -11.67 7.79 9.66
N ASN A 8 -10.56 8.51 9.45
CA ASN A 8 -10.34 9.84 10.03
C ASN A 8 -10.99 10.95 9.21
N VAL A 9 -11.02 10.80 7.88
CA VAL A 9 -11.45 11.87 6.95
C VAL A 9 -12.85 11.65 6.37
N LEU A 10 -13.39 10.43 6.44
CA LEU A 10 -14.72 10.08 5.96
C LEU A 10 -15.58 9.49 7.08
N GLU A 11 -16.87 9.83 7.09
CA GLU A 11 -17.86 9.26 8.02
C GLU A 11 -18.22 7.80 7.65
N GLU A 12 -18.16 7.45 6.37
CA GLU A 12 -18.44 6.10 5.91
C GLU A 12 -17.31 5.13 6.25
N PRO A 13 -17.63 3.90 6.71
CA PRO A 13 -16.61 2.91 7.02
C PRO A 13 -15.81 2.52 5.76
N PRO A 14 -14.49 2.27 5.89
CA PRO A 14 -13.66 1.90 4.76
C PRO A 14 -14.15 0.61 4.11
N LEU A 15 -14.14 0.59 2.78
CA LEU A 15 -14.54 -0.58 2.00
C LEU A 15 -13.71 -1.81 2.39
N LYS A 16 -14.33 -2.99 2.34
CA LYS A 16 -13.65 -4.29 2.52
C LYS A 16 -12.87 -4.70 1.27
N ILE A 17 -12.08 -3.78 0.75
CA ILE A 17 -11.13 -4.00 -0.35
C ILE A 17 -9.71 -3.99 0.20
N HIS A 18 -8.80 -4.61 -0.55
CA HIS A 18 -7.37 -4.62 -0.25
C HIS A 18 -6.55 -3.79 -1.23
N SER A 19 -7.17 -3.30 -2.31
CA SER A 19 -6.47 -2.41 -3.24
C SER A 19 -6.10 -1.11 -2.53
N LEU A 20 -4.81 -0.92 -2.37
CA LEU A 20 -4.19 0.24 -1.73
C LEU A 20 -4.44 1.49 -2.57
N SER A 21 -4.27 1.42 -3.90
CA SER A 21 -4.48 2.57 -4.80
C SER A 21 -5.94 3.04 -4.74
N ARG A 22 -6.90 2.10 -4.72
CA ARG A 22 -8.33 2.45 -4.57
C ARG A 22 -8.68 2.99 -3.19
N LEU A 23 -8.02 2.53 -2.13
CA LEU A 23 -8.22 3.09 -0.78
C LEU A 23 -7.69 4.54 -0.70
N ALA A 24 -6.56 4.83 -1.35
CA ALA A 24 -6.01 6.19 -1.43
C ALA A 24 -6.94 7.11 -2.24
N GLU A 25 -7.34 6.70 -3.45
CA GLU A 25 -8.25 7.45 -4.34
C GLU A 25 -9.57 7.80 -3.64
N LYS A 26 -10.19 6.82 -2.98
CA LYS A 26 -11.50 7.03 -2.33
C LYS A 26 -11.45 7.89 -1.08
N SER A 27 -10.28 8.04 -0.46
CA SER A 27 -10.06 8.94 0.67
C SER A 27 -9.46 10.29 0.26
N ASP A 28 -9.37 10.55 -1.06
CA ASP A 28 -8.72 11.73 -1.65
C ASP A 28 -7.24 11.91 -1.23
N LEU A 29 -6.62 10.86 -0.67
CA LEU A 29 -5.23 10.92 -0.20
C LEU A 29 -4.24 10.94 -1.37
N ASP A 30 -4.60 10.28 -2.46
CA ASP A 30 -3.84 10.22 -3.72
C ASP A 30 -3.49 11.62 -4.25
N LYS A 31 -4.41 12.60 -4.10
CA LYS A 31 -4.19 14.00 -4.50
C LYS A 31 -3.06 14.69 -3.73
N ALA A 32 -2.70 14.18 -2.55
CA ALA A 32 -1.63 14.70 -1.71
C ALA A 32 -0.34 13.87 -1.79
N MET A 33 -0.37 12.71 -2.45
CA MET A 33 0.78 11.84 -2.59
C MET A 33 1.75 12.37 -3.66
N SER A 34 3.04 12.13 -3.46
CA SER A 34 4.01 12.30 -4.54
C SER A 34 3.90 11.16 -5.56
N GLU A 35 4.45 11.37 -6.76
CA GLU A 35 4.57 10.33 -7.78
C GLU A 35 5.29 9.08 -7.22
N GLU A 36 6.41 9.27 -6.51
CA GLU A 36 7.15 8.19 -5.85
C GLU A 36 6.30 7.40 -4.85
N GLN A 37 5.42 8.07 -4.10
CA GLN A 37 4.53 7.40 -3.15
C GLN A 37 3.44 6.60 -3.86
N THR A 38 2.93 7.11 -4.98
CA THR A 38 1.93 6.43 -5.81
C THR A 38 2.53 5.19 -6.47
N ASP A 39 3.70 5.33 -7.09
CA ASP A 39 4.45 4.22 -7.69
C ASP A 39 4.75 3.13 -6.66
N PHE A 40 5.15 3.54 -5.45
CA PHE A 40 5.42 2.60 -4.37
C PHE A 40 4.17 1.88 -3.88
N VAL A 41 3.01 2.54 -3.85
CA VAL A 41 1.74 1.89 -3.54
C VAL A 41 1.40 0.82 -4.58
N ASP A 42 1.64 1.09 -5.86
CA ASP A 42 1.45 0.11 -6.93
C ASP A 42 2.46 -1.06 -6.85
N GLU A 43 3.68 -0.82 -6.35
CA GLU A 43 4.64 -1.90 -6.05
C GLU A 43 4.18 -2.78 -4.88
N LEU A 44 3.46 -2.22 -3.89
CA LEU A 44 2.96 -2.96 -2.72
C LEU A 44 1.71 -3.80 -3.01
N GLU A 45 0.83 -3.36 -3.92
CA GLU A 45 -0.37 -4.09 -4.36
C GLU A 45 -0.14 -5.60 -4.59
N PRO A 46 0.87 -6.02 -5.39
CA PRO A 46 1.13 -7.44 -5.65
C PRO A 46 1.61 -8.24 -4.42
N LEU A 47 2.11 -7.57 -3.38
CA LEU A 47 2.57 -8.23 -2.15
C LEU A 47 1.41 -8.71 -1.27
N ASN A 48 0.21 -8.17 -1.48
CA ASN A 48 -1.01 -8.66 -0.87
C ASN A 48 -1.51 -9.92 -1.60
N ILE A 49 -0.68 -10.97 -1.60
CA ILE A 49 -1.02 -12.24 -2.26
C ILE A 49 -2.19 -12.91 -1.53
N GLU A 50 -3.33 -12.99 -2.22
CA GLU A 50 -4.29 -14.05 -1.95
C GLU A 50 -3.71 -15.36 -2.50
N ALA A 51 -3.68 -16.41 -1.67
CA ALA A 51 -3.01 -17.69 -1.96
C ALA A 51 -3.62 -18.53 -3.11
N ARG A 52 -4.34 -17.89 -4.04
CA ARG A 52 -5.13 -18.53 -5.09
C ARG A 52 -4.34 -18.87 -6.36
N TYR A 53 -3.15 -18.28 -6.58
CA TYR A 53 -2.35 -18.48 -7.81
C TYR A 53 -0.87 -18.84 -7.54
N PRO A 54 -0.51 -20.14 -7.54
CA PRO A 54 0.85 -20.61 -7.23
C PRO A 54 1.96 -20.01 -8.11
N SER A 55 1.76 -19.90 -9.42
CA SER A 55 2.77 -19.37 -10.36
C SER A 55 3.07 -17.89 -10.16
N TYR A 56 2.06 -17.12 -9.69
CA TYR A 56 2.24 -15.73 -9.33
C TYR A 56 3.08 -15.59 -8.06
N LYS A 57 2.76 -16.40 -7.04
CA LYS A 57 3.54 -16.49 -5.81
C LYS A 57 5.00 -16.84 -6.09
N GLU A 58 5.27 -17.83 -6.94
CA GLU A 58 6.64 -18.21 -7.29
C GLU A 58 7.43 -17.06 -7.93
N ARG A 59 6.82 -16.32 -8.87
CA ARG A 59 7.48 -15.17 -9.51
C ARG A 59 7.79 -14.07 -8.52
N LEU A 60 6.85 -13.78 -7.61
CA LEU A 60 7.09 -12.80 -6.55
C LEU A 60 8.19 -13.26 -5.59
N MET A 61 8.15 -14.50 -5.14
CA MET A 61 9.17 -15.03 -4.22
C MET A 61 10.59 -14.96 -4.83
N LYS A 62 10.73 -15.18 -6.14
CA LYS A 62 12.02 -15.03 -6.83
C LYS A 62 12.51 -13.58 -6.88
N SER A 63 11.61 -12.60 -6.81
CA SER A 63 11.94 -11.18 -6.89
C SER A 63 12.21 -10.55 -5.51
N LEU A 64 11.82 -11.22 -4.41
CA LEU A 64 11.99 -10.79 -3.02
C LEU A 64 13.34 -11.24 -2.43
N THR A 65 14.42 -10.60 -2.86
CA THR A 65 15.75 -10.77 -2.24
C THR A 65 15.82 -10.09 -0.87
N ALA A 66 16.84 -10.40 -0.05
CA ALA A 66 17.04 -9.76 1.25
C ALA A 66 17.10 -8.23 1.13
N ASP A 67 17.97 -7.70 0.27
CA ASP A 67 18.11 -6.26 0.01
C ASP A 67 16.79 -5.61 -0.43
N ARG A 68 16.02 -6.31 -1.27
CA ARG A 68 14.70 -5.80 -1.69
C ARG A 68 13.72 -5.77 -0.54
N CYS A 69 13.66 -6.80 0.28
CA CYS A 69 12.81 -6.84 1.46
C CYS A 69 13.17 -5.74 2.46
N GLU A 70 14.45 -5.47 2.68
CA GLU A 70 14.92 -4.37 3.52
C GLU A 70 14.45 -3.01 2.97
N ASN A 71 14.62 -2.79 1.66
CA ASN A 71 14.14 -1.58 0.99
C ASN A 71 12.61 -1.43 1.09
N LEU A 72 11.84 -2.50 0.83
CA LEU A 72 10.38 -2.51 0.96
C LEU A 72 9.94 -2.13 2.37
N ILE A 73 10.61 -2.66 3.40
CA ILE A 73 10.32 -2.33 4.81
C ILE A 73 10.61 -0.86 5.09
N GLU A 74 11.76 -0.34 4.66
CA GLU A 74 12.15 1.06 4.87
C GLU A 74 11.16 2.02 4.18
N GLN A 75 10.83 1.77 2.92
CA GLN A 75 9.87 2.58 2.16
C GLN A 75 8.45 2.48 2.74
N THR A 76 8.05 1.30 3.21
CA THR A 76 6.76 1.12 3.91
C THR A 76 6.71 1.95 5.20
N ASP A 77 7.81 2.03 5.96
CA ASP A 77 7.86 2.83 7.18
C ASP A 77 7.79 4.33 6.89
N LYS A 78 8.49 4.80 5.83
CA LYS A 78 8.40 6.19 5.35
C LYS A 78 6.97 6.54 4.94
N LEU A 79 6.33 5.70 4.11
CA LEU A 79 4.95 5.91 3.67
C LEU A 79 4.00 5.90 4.87
N ARG A 80 4.12 4.93 5.79
CA ARG A 80 3.30 4.88 7.01
C ARG A 80 3.45 6.16 7.85
N THR A 81 4.68 6.64 8.05
CA THR A 81 4.96 7.83 8.85
C THR A 81 4.38 9.08 8.19
N TRP A 82 4.49 9.19 6.87
CA TRP A 82 3.86 10.26 6.12
C TRP A 82 2.33 10.22 6.25
N ILE A 83 1.67 9.06 6.05
CA ILE A 83 0.21 8.93 6.24
C ILE A 83 -0.18 9.34 7.66
N LYS A 84 0.62 8.94 8.67
CA LYS A 84 0.36 9.31 10.07
C LYS A 84 0.45 10.82 10.31
N SER A 85 1.32 11.54 9.60
CA SER A 85 1.39 13.01 9.68
C SER A 85 0.21 13.74 9.03
N LYS A 86 -0.64 13.02 8.28
CA LYS A 86 -1.87 13.54 7.68
C LYS A 86 -3.12 13.24 8.52
N LEU A 87 -2.97 12.45 9.60
CA LEU A 87 -4.02 12.20 10.60
C LEU A 87 -4.12 13.37 11.58
#